data_AF-V2X312-F1
#
_entry.id   AF-V2X312-F1
#
_cell.length_a   1.000
_cell.length_b   1.000
_cell.length_c   1.000
_cell.angle_alpha   90.00
_cell.angle_beta   90.00
_cell.angle_gamma   90.00
#
_symmetry.space_group_name_H-M   'P 1'
#
loop_
_entity.id
_entity.type
_entity.pdbx_description
1 polymer ?
#
loop_
_entity_poly.entity_id
_entity_poly.type
_entity_poly.pdbx_seq_one_letter_code
_entity_poly.pdbx_strand_id
1 'polypeptide(L)'
;MLHRLKLVSLVLAAVQLVKADLTVYQDGALASGWENWSWSSTLDFAATDIFEGLSSVSVTSEAWAALSVKLEGTFSQYAGLRFDIAGAQPDIQIYFTQTATDTNSPNIALSAISKEVKADGFTSLLIDFNALPGTGAPLGNGTWDRISFQGGANGASYHLDNIVLVDSIVIEPKFLSAEPLANDIVAVTTVGAVDPNTISVKLNGKSVSIASKKTYSPPDTPSKTITYLTLSSSLTSGPLVITAGDTVFNHTLPAVQHGSIVQSVKTPINPHIYGVNFPPNANYINHLGVTLSRWGGNAVTAYNPFGDFTNAGNDWYFENRVAENGNADDWVAWVQGAGSSSLLTVPALDWVSKDATSYSYPRTVYPDQQNFDPYNSDAGNGMFPNGTAVPPTDPTRAYSPWNTTLAKKWLSGLKNKPTLVAIDNEIEIASSTHRDMHPDPVSYDEELKRVIDFATVAKDAIPGVKVAAPSTCSWWF
;
A
#
# COMPACT_ATOMS: atom_id res chain seq x y z
N MET A 1 29.26 73.70 8.46
CA MET A 1 28.24 73.40 7.42
C MET A 1 28.60 72.07 6.77
N LEU A 2 28.13 70.94 7.30
CA LEU A 2 28.21 69.63 6.63
C LEU A 2 27.19 68.72 7.30
N HIS A 3 26.05 68.51 6.63
CA HIS A 3 24.93 67.70 7.09
C HIS A 3 25.22 66.21 6.82
N ARG A 4 25.04 65.36 7.84
CA ARG A 4 25.05 63.90 7.72
C ARG A 4 23.71 63.44 7.13
N LEU A 5 23.74 62.85 5.94
CA LEU A 5 22.61 62.13 5.36
C LEU A 5 22.55 60.72 5.99
N LYS A 6 21.46 60.40 6.67
CA LYS A 6 21.13 59.03 7.11
C LYS A 6 20.59 58.26 5.90
N LEU A 7 21.28 57.21 5.48
CA LEU A 7 20.73 56.21 4.56
C LEU A 7 19.67 55.39 5.33
N VAL A 8 18.41 55.56 4.98
CA VAL A 8 17.33 54.66 5.39
C VAL A 8 17.37 53.47 4.43
N SER A 9 17.74 52.30 4.94
CA SER A 9 17.63 51.04 4.18
C SER A 9 16.16 50.63 4.17
N LEU A 10 15.54 50.70 3.00
CA LEU A 10 14.20 50.18 2.76
C LEU A 10 14.28 48.65 2.75
N VAL A 11 13.83 47.99 3.82
CA VAL A 11 13.59 46.55 3.83
C VAL A 11 12.33 46.33 2.98
N LEU A 12 12.50 45.82 1.77
CA LEU A 12 11.40 45.31 0.96
C LEU A 12 10.94 44.00 1.62
N ALA A 13 9.95 44.09 2.51
CA ALA A 13 9.23 42.91 2.96
C ALA A 13 8.50 42.34 1.74
N ALA A 14 8.95 41.18 1.26
CA ALA A 14 8.16 40.39 0.33
C ALA A 14 6.90 39.95 1.10
N VAL A 15 5.80 40.67 0.90
CA VAL A 15 4.48 40.21 1.29
C VAL A 15 4.17 39.02 0.38
N GLN A 16 4.48 37.80 0.83
CA GLN A 16 3.80 36.64 0.28
C GLN A 16 2.33 36.80 0.66
N LEU A 17 1.46 37.01 -0.33
CA LEU A 17 0.05 36.80 -0.15
C LEU A 17 -0.13 35.34 0.28
N VAL A 18 -0.39 35.12 1.57
CA VAL A 18 -0.89 33.84 2.07
C VAL A 18 -2.23 33.63 1.37
N LYS A 19 -2.31 32.60 0.53
CA LYS A 19 -3.56 32.22 -0.11
C LYS A 19 -4.42 31.55 0.95
N ALA A 20 -5.72 31.82 0.94
CA ALA A 20 -6.64 31.18 1.87
C ALA A 20 -7.09 29.83 1.31
N ASP A 21 -7.43 28.91 2.22
CA ASP A 21 -8.15 27.69 1.90
C ASP A 21 -9.38 28.00 1.03
N LEU A 22 -9.70 27.10 0.11
CA LEU A 22 -10.85 27.21 -0.79
C LEU A 22 -11.89 26.19 -0.41
N THR A 23 -12.98 26.67 0.20
CA THR A 23 -14.17 25.87 0.46
C THR A 23 -14.77 25.38 -0.85
N VAL A 24 -15.08 24.08 -0.89
CA VAL A 24 -15.82 23.41 -1.96
C VAL A 24 -17.27 23.23 -1.55
N TYR A 25 -17.49 22.77 -0.32
CA TYR A 25 -18.79 22.63 0.32
C TYR A 25 -18.67 22.98 1.80
N GLN A 26 -19.66 23.72 2.30
CA GLN A 26 -19.89 23.95 3.71
C GLN A 26 -21.38 24.24 3.93
N ASP A 27 -22.04 23.47 4.78
CA ASP A 27 -23.37 23.76 5.32
C ASP A 27 -24.45 24.17 4.30
N GLY A 28 -24.81 23.27 3.38
CA GLY A 28 -26.09 23.33 2.67
C GLY A 28 -25.97 23.52 1.14
N ALA A 29 -24.83 24.00 0.66
CA ALA A 29 -24.59 24.20 -0.76
C ALA A 29 -23.10 24.14 -1.12
N LEU A 30 -22.83 23.89 -2.40
CA LEU A 30 -21.51 24.13 -2.97
C LEU A 30 -21.14 25.62 -2.86
N ALA A 31 -19.88 25.88 -2.56
CA ALA A 31 -19.35 27.24 -2.49
C ALA A 31 -19.40 27.93 -3.87
N SER A 32 -19.42 29.26 -3.87
CA SER A 32 -19.42 30.05 -5.10
C SER A 32 -18.28 29.66 -6.05
N GLY A 33 -18.59 29.47 -7.33
CA GLY A 33 -17.64 29.00 -8.35
C GLY A 33 -17.52 27.49 -8.47
N TRP A 34 -18.22 26.71 -7.63
CA TRP A 34 -18.32 25.25 -7.78
C TRP A 34 -19.65 24.84 -8.40
N GLU A 35 -19.57 23.99 -9.43
CA GLU A 35 -20.70 23.44 -10.15
C GLU A 35 -20.87 21.96 -9.83
N ASN A 36 -22.11 21.49 -9.73
CA ASN A 36 -22.41 20.08 -9.60
C ASN A 36 -22.37 19.39 -10.98
N TRP A 37 -21.42 18.46 -11.15
CA TRP A 37 -21.17 17.66 -12.36
C TRP A 37 -21.33 16.16 -12.09
N SER A 38 -22.09 15.81 -11.04
CA SER A 38 -22.33 14.44 -10.62
C SER A 38 -23.12 13.65 -11.66
N TRP A 39 -22.95 12.33 -11.67
CA TRP A 39 -23.71 11.43 -12.53
C TRP A 39 -24.20 10.23 -11.73
N SER A 40 -25.37 9.70 -12.13
CA SER A 40 -25.99 8.48 -11.59
C SER A 40 -26.00 8.39 -10.06
N SER A 41 -26.08 9.53 -9.38
CA SER A 41 -26.07 9.64 -7.92
C SER A 41 -27.24 10.48 -7.45
N THR A 42 -27.87 10.04 -6.36
CA THR A 42 -28.84 10.84 -5.62
C THR A 42 -28.08 11.65 -4.57
N LEU A 43 -28.31 12.97 -4.55
CA LEU A 43 -27.58 13.90 -3.70
C LEU A 43 -28.56 14.76 -2.90
N ASP A 44 -28.28 14.94 -1.62
CA ASP A 44 -28.91 15.95 -0.79
C ASP A 44 -27.81 16.80 -0.15
N PHE A 45 -27.65 18.05 -0.62
CA PHE A 45 -26.64 18.99 -0.11
C PHE A 45 -27.02 19.60 1.24
N ALA A 46 -28.24 19.37 1.75
CA ALA A 46 -28.74 19.90 3.01
C ALA A 46 -29.16 18.78 3.97
N ALA A 47 -28.51 17.60 3.87
CA ALA A 47 -28.79 16.47 4.73
C ALA A 47 -28.48 16.79 6.20
N THR A 48 -29.27 16.22 7.10
CA THR A 48 -29.15 16.48 8.56
C THR A 48 -29.00 15.20 9.38
N ASP A 49 -29.20 14.05 8.76
CA ASP A 49 -28.85 12.74 9.28
C ASP A 49 -27.33 12.58 9.21
N ILE A 50 -26.69 12.34 10.37
CA ILE A 50 -25.24 12.32 10.54
C ILE A 50 -24.66 13.69 10.12
N PHE A 51 -24.63 14.63 11.07
CA PHE A 51 -24.24 16.03 10.86
C PHE A 51 -23.02 16.43 11.72
N GLU A 52 -22.13 17.18 11.10
CA GLU A 52 -21.21 18.11 11.75
C GLU A 52 -21.68 19.51 11.31
N GLY A 53 -21.63 20.53 12.17
CA GLY A 53 -22.16 21.87 11.80
C GLY A 53 -23.68 21.94 11.61
N LEU A 54 -24.14 22.51 10.49
CA LEU A 54 -25.56 22.74 10.17
C LEU A 54 -26.14 21.71 9.19
N SER A 55 -25.34 21.16 8.27
CA SER A 55 -25.76 20.11 7.33
C SER A 55 -24.57 19.43 6.64
N SER A 56 -24.79 18.25 6.08
CA SER A 56 -23.82 17.53 5.24
C SER A 56 -24.37 17.29 3.82
N VAL A 57 -23.52 16.78 2.92
CA VAL A 57 -23.93 16.21 1.64
C VAL A 57 -24.19 14.71 1.83
N SER A 58 -25.44 14.29 1.77
CA SER A 58 -25.77 12.86 1.61
C SER A 58 -25.59 12.45 0.16
N VAL A 59 -24.85 11.36 -0.05
CA VAL A 59 -24.56 10.79 -1.36
C VAL A 59 -25.01 9.34 -1.38
N THR A 60 -25.83 8.97 -2.36
CA THR A 60 -26.10 7.58 -2.73
C THR A 60 -25.81 7.41 -4.21
N SER A 61 -24.71 6.74 -4.50
CA SER A 61 -24.20 6.49 -5.84
C SER A 61 -24.54 5.08 -6.30
N GLU A 62 -25.02 4.94 -7.54
CA GLU A 62 -25.05 3.65 -8.25
C GLU A 62 -23.62 3.14 -8.53
N ALA A 63 -23.50 1.94 -9.12
CA ALA A 63 -22.22 1.39 -9.55
C ALA A 63 -21.45 2.36 -10.46
N TRP A 64 -20.22 2.71 -10.07
CA TRP A 64 -19.35 3.67 -10.80
C TRP A 64 -19.93 5.09 -10.96
N ALA A 65 -20.99 5.41 -10.23
CA ALA A 65 -21.54 6.75 -10.15
C ALA A 65 -20.71 7.62 -9.20
N ALA A 66 -20.84 8.94 -9.30
CA ALA A 66 -20.08 9.84 -8.44
C ALA A 66 -20.84 11.10 -8.04
N LEU A 67 -20.56 11.57 -6.82
CA LEU A 67 -20.55 12.99 -6.55
C LEU A 67 -19.34 13.59 -7.24
N SER A 68 -19.55 14.56 -8.14
CA SER A 68 -18.49 15.24 -8.85
C SER A 68 -18.75 16.73 -8.90
N VAL A 69 -17.73 17.52 -8.56
CA VAL A 69 -17.82 18.98 -8.47
C VAL A 69 -16.71 19.62 -9.27
N LYS A 70 -17.07 20.64 -10.06
CA LYS A 70 -16.15 21.33 -10.97
C LYS A 70 -15.99 22.79 -10.54
N LEU A 71 -14.75 23.27 -10.49
CA LEU A 71 -14.42 24.66 -10.22
C LEU A 71 -14.47 25.47 -11.53
N GLU A 72 -14.98 26.69 -11.45
CA GLU A 72 -14.80 27.75 -12.45
C GLU A 72 -13.37 28.33 -12.34
N GLY A 73 -12.37 27.50 -12.61
CA GLY A 73 -10.96 27.80 -12.40
C GLY A 73 -10.13 26.53 -12.31
N THR A 74 -8.97 26.60 -11.65
CA THR A 74 -8.12 25.43 -11.38
C THR A 74 -7.63 25.49 -9.94
N PHE A 75 -7.28 24.33 -9.38
CA PHE A 75 -6.83 24.20 -8.00
C PHE A 75 -5.46 23.52 -7.84
N SER A 76 -4.67 23.45 -8.90
CA SER A 76 -3.32 22.88 -8.87
C SER A 76 -2.34 23.59 -7.93
N GLN A 77 -2.70 24.79 -7.47
CA GLN A 77 -1.93 25.59 -6.52
C GLN A 77 -2.10 25.17 -5.05
N TYR A 78 -3.10 24.37 -4.70
CA TYR A 78 -3.39 23.98 -3.31
C TYR A 78 -2.51 22.79 -2.88
N ALA A 79 -2.24 22.69 -1.57
CA ALA A 79 -1.43 21.62 -1.02
C ALA A 79 -2.18 20.30 -0.89
N GLY A 80 -3.51 20.32 -0.81
CA GLY A 80 -4.30 19.11 -0.70
C GLY A 80 -5.81 19.34 -0.64
N LEU A 81 -6.54 18.24 -0.41
CA LEU A 81 -7.98 18.22 -0.20
C LEU A 81 -8.29 17.65 1.18
N ARG A 82 -8.96 18.43 2.04
CA ARG A 82 -9.52 17.99 3.31
C ARG A 82 -11.03 17.82 3.17
N PHE A 83 -11.58 16.81 3.81
CA PHE A 83 -13.02 16.59 3.88
C PHE A 83 -13.35 15.72 5.10
N ASP A 84 -14.54 15.90 5.63
CA ASP A 84 -15.11 15.03 6.64
C ASP A 84 -16.01 14.01 5.94
N ILE A 85 -15.90 12.74 6.33
CA ILE A 85 -16.73 11.67 5.78
C ILE A 85 -17.35 10.81 6.87
N ALA A 86 -18.60 10.40 6.66
CA ALA A 86 -19.29 9.41 7.49
C ALA A 86 -19.95 8.34 6.63
N GLY A 87 -20.05 7.13 7.18
CA GLY A 87 -20.52 5.92 6.49
C GLY A 87 -19.66 4.72 6.86
N ALA A 88 -20.23 3.52 6.83
CA ALA A 88 -19.53 2.29 7.21
C ALA A 88 -18.47 1.90 6.16
N GLN A 89 -17.30 2.54 6.21
CA GLN A 89 -16.18 2.38 5.28
C GLN A 89 -16.63 2.23 3.81
N PRO A 90 -17.25 3.28 3.22
CA PRO A 90 -17.86 3.18 1.90
C PRO A 90 -16.83 2.87 0.81
N ASP A 91 -17.20 2.02 -0.15
CA ASP A 91 -16.36 1.68 -1.31
C ASP A 91 -16.36 2.85 -2.31
N ILE A 92 -15.48 3.83 -2.07
CA ILE A 92 -15.29 4.98 -2.95
C ILE A 92 -13.83 5.17 -3.35
N GLN A 93 -13.64 5.72 -4.54
CA GLN A 93 -12.36 6.23 -5.01
C GLN A 93 -12.46 7.72 -5.34
N ILE A 94 -11.41 8.46 -4.99
CA ILE A 94 -11.29 9.89 -5.25
C ILE A 94 -10.29 10.10 -6.38
N TYR A 95 -10.65 10.94 -7.35
CA TYR A 95 -9.72 11.37 -8.39
C TYR A 95 -10.02 12.80 -8.85
N PHE A 96 -9.04 13.38 -9.53
CA PHE A 96 -9.09 14.73 -10.06
C PHE A 96 -9.07 14.69 -11.58
N THR A 97 -9.89 15.52 -12.22
CA THR A 97 -9.91 15.63 -13.68
C THR A 97 -9.43 17.02 -14.11
N GLN A 98 -8.66 17.05 -15.19
CA GLN A 98 -8.46 18.22 -16.03
C GLN A 98 -9.50 18.15 -17.15
N THR A 99 -10.62 18.86 -17.01
CA THR A 99 -11.77 18.71 -17.92
C THR A 99 -11.44 19.12 -19.35
N ALA A 100 -10.53 20.08 -19.54
CA ALA A 100 -10.11 20.56 -20.85
C ALA A 100 -9.48 19.47 -21.75
N THR A 101 -8.89 18.43 -21.16
CA THR A 101 -8.21 17.34 -21.87
C THR A 101 -8.79 15.97 -21.53
N ASP A 102 -9.87 15.92 -20.75
CA ASP A 102 -10.48 14.70 -20.21
C ASP A 102 -9.45 13.75 -19.57
N THR A 103 -8.48 14.34 -18.85
CA THR A 103 -7.37 13.60 -18.23
C THR A 103 -7.62 13.46 -16.74
N ASN A 104 -7.57 12.22 -16.24
CA ASN A 104 -7.73 11.92 -14.81
C ASN A 104 -6.39 11.70 -14.12
N SER A 105 -6.32 12.09 -12.85
CA SER A 105 -5.28 11.64 -11.93
C SER A 105 -5.40 10.13 -11.68
N PRO A 106 -4.39 9.49 -11.08
CA PRO A 106 -4.56 8.17 -10.48
C PRO A 106 -5.74 8.17 -9.49
N ASN A 107 -6.43 7.03 -9.41
CA ASN A 107 -7.52 6.82 -8.45
C ASN A 107 -6.95 6.62 -7.04
N ILE A 108 -7.57 7.26 -6.05
CA ILE A 108 -7.20 7.17 -4.64
C ILE A 108 -8.34 6.48 -3.91
N ALA A 109 -8.20 5.19 -3.63
CA ALA A 109 -9.21 4.45 -2.86
C ALA A 109 -9.32 5.01 -1.44
N LEU A 110 -10.53 5.11 -0.89
CA LEU A 110 -10.73 5.57 0.49
C LEU A 110 -9.93 4.72 1.50
N SER A 111 -9.85 3.41 1.26
CA SER A 111 -9.07 2.45 2.05
C SER A 111 -7.55 2.68 2.03
N ALA A 112 -7.05 3.50 1.09
CA ALA A 112 -5.68 3.97 1.06
C ALA A 112 -5.47 5.24 1.90
N ILE A 113 -6.53 6.04 2.11
CA ILE A 113 -6.53 7.25 2.94
C ILE A 113 -6.75 6.90 4.42
N SER A 114 -7.78 6.10 4.72
CA SER A 114 -8.10 5.60 6.06
C SER A 114 -8.57 4.15 6.01
N LYS A 115 -8.14 3.36 7.00
CA LYS A 115 -8.61 1.98 7.19
C LYS A 115 -9.97 1.89 7.87
N GLU A 116 -10.43 2.98 8.48
CA GLU A 116 -11.70 3.03 9.19
C GLU A 116 -12.36 4.41 9.03
N VAL A 117 -13.63 4.40 8.64
CA VAL A 117 -14.57 5.52 8.66
C VAL A 117 -15.80 5.05 9.41
N LYS A 118 -16.23 5.83 10.38
CA LYS A 118 -17.29 5.45 11.31
C LYS A 118 -18.67 5.51 10.64
N ALA A 119 -19.51 4.54 10.97
CA ALA A 119 -20.89 4.50 10.50
C ALA A 119 -21.77 5.60 11.13
N ASP A 120 -21.46 6.01 12.36
CA ASP A 120 -22.27 6.90 13.19
C ASP A 120 -21.55 8.22 13.57
N GLY A 121 -20.59 8.65 12.77
CA GLY A 121 -19.94 9.95 12.97
C GLY A 121 -18.91 10.28 11.89
N PHE A 122 -18.54 11.57 11.82
CA PHE A 122 -17.57 12.05 10.85
C PHE A 122 -16.13 11.69 11.22
N THR A 123 -15.36 11.41 10.17
CA THR A 123 -13.92 11.22 10.21
C THR A 123 -13.28 12.24 9.28
N SER A 124 -12.43 13.12 9.81
CA SER A 124 -11.70 14.10 9.01
C SER A 124 -10.52 13.44 8.29
N LEU A 125 -10.53 13.55 6.97
CA LEU A 125 -9.51 12.98 6.08
C LEU A 125 -8.80 14.07 5.29
N LEU A 126 -7.56 13.77 4.87
CA LEU A 126 -6.71 14.66 4.10
C LEU A 126 -5.99 13.89 2.99
N ILE A 127 -6.04 14.42 1.78
CA ILE A 127 -5.24 13.99 0.64
C ILE A 127 -4.13 15.02 0.41
N ASP A 128 -2.87 14.62 0.59
CA ASP A 128 -1.69 15.44 0.29
C ASP A 128 -1.34 15.33 -1.20
N PHE A 129 -1.41 16.44 -1.94
CA PHE A 129 -1.12 16.45 -3.38
C PHE A 129 0.37 16.24 -3.71
N ASN A 130 1.28 16.33 -2.74
CA ASN A 130 2.69 15.99 -2.95
C ASN A 130 2.97 14.50 -2.74
N ALA A 131 2.09 13.77 -2.06
CA ALA A 131 2.24 12.35 -1.74
C ALA A 131 0.87 11.67 -1.65
N LEU A 132 0.31 11.34 -2.81
CA LEU A 132 -1.02 10.74 -2.90
C LEU A 132 -1.09 9.41 -2.12
N PRO A 133 -2.13 9.18 -1.30
CA PRO A 133 -2.31 7.92 -0.58
C PRO A 133 -2.30 6.70 -1.51
N GLY A 134 -1.72 5.59 -1.03
CA GLY A 134 -1.54 4.35 -1.79
C GLY A 134 -0.28 4.31 -2.66
N THR A 135 0.05 5.40 -3.38
CA THR A 135 1.20 5.42 -4.31
C THR A 135 2.40 6.21 -3.79
N GLY A 136 2.18 7.22 -2.95
CA GLY A 136 3.19 8.18 -2.50
C GLY A 136 3.68 9.15 -3.59
N ALA A 137 3.13 9.08 -4.81
CA ALA A 137 3.50 9.97 -5.91
C ALA A 137 2.80 11.34 -5.78
N PRO A 138 3.39 12.43 -6.29
CA PRO A 138 2.68 13.70 -6.38
C PRO A 138 1.54 13.63 -7.39
N LEU A 139 0.49 14.43 -7.18
CA LEU A 139 -0.67 14.57 -8.07
C LEU A 139 -0.28 14.98 -9.49
N GLY A 140 0.82 15.73 -9.63
CA GLY A 140 1.36 16.20 -10.90
C GLY A 140 0.84 17.58 -11.32
N ASN A 141 1.51 18.18 -12.30
CA ASN A 141 1.32 19.58 -12.71
C ASN A 141 0.12 19.81 -13.66
N GLY A 142 -0.89 18.94 -13.64
CA GLY A 142 -2.12 19.11 -14.44
C GLY A 142 -2.87 20.38 -14.02
N THR A 143 -3.71 20.93 -14.90
CA THR A 143 -4.62 22.05 -14.57
C THR A 143 -5.94 21.50 -14.04
N TRP A 144 -5.88 20.90 -12.85
CA TRP A 144 -6.99 20.20 -12.23
C TRP A 144 -8.12 21.16 -11.87
N ASP A 145 -9.34 20.82 -12.29
CA ASP A 145 -10.52 21.66 -12.12
C ASP A 145 -11.78 20.88 -11.72
N ARG A 146 -11.71 19.55 -11.58
CA ARG A 146 -12.83 18.73 -11.10
C ARG A 146 -12.38 17.71 -10.06
N ILE A 147 -13.19 17.55 -9.01
CA ILE A 147 -13.01 16.56 -7.95
C ILE A 147 -14.16 15.55 -8.06
N SER A 148 -13.85 14.26 -8.08
CA SER A 148 -14.87 13.19 -8.14
C SER A 148 -14.68 12.21 -6.98
N PHE A 149 -15.76 11.98 -6.23
CA PHE A 149 -15.90 10.90 -5.26
C PHE A 149 -16.80 9.84 -5.90
N GLN A 150 -16.19 8.79 -6.46
CA GLN A 150 -16.89 7.77 -7.24
C GLN A 150 -17.08 6.50 -6.42
N GLY A 151 -18.31 5.98 -6.38
CA GLY A 151 -18.60 4.68 -5.81
C GLY A 151 -18.00 3.54 -6.64
N GLY A 152 -17.63 2.44 -5.97
CA GLY A 152 -17.13 1.23 -6.63
C GLY A 152 -18.22 0.47 -7.38
N ALA A 153 -17.94 -0.80 -7.68
CA ALA A 153 -18.81 -1.64 -8.51
C ALA A 153 -20.20 -1.90 -7.92
N ASN A 154 -20.35 -1.75 -6.60
CA ASN A 154 -21.62 -1.93 -5.89
C ASN A 154 -22.34 -0.61 -5.58
N GLY A 155 -21.79 0.53 -6.03
CA GLY A 155 -22.22 1.84 -5.57
C GLY A 155 -21.74 2.14 -4.14
N ALA A 156 -22.17 3.27 -3.60
CA ALA A 156 -21.80 3.68 -2.25
C ALA A 156 -22.82 4.64 -1.65
N SER A 157 -23.05 4.53 -0.34
CA SER A 157 -23.83 5.49 0.45
C SER A 157 -22.97 6.07 1.56
N TYR A 158 -22.86 7.39 1.62
CA TYR A 158 -21.99 8.11 2.53
C TYR A 158 -22.41 9.57 2.67
N HIS A 159 -21.89 10.22 3.71
CA HIS A 159 -22.06 11.66 3.93
C HIS A 159 -20.70 12.35 3.83
N LEU A 160 -20.66 13.53 3.23
CA LEU A 160 -19.50 14.41 3.20
C LEU A 160 -19.82 15.75 3.83
N ASP A 161 -18.86 16.32 4.54
CA ASP A 161 -18.92 17.70 5.04
C ASP A 161 -17.54 18.37 4.97
N ASN A 162 -17.51 19.69 5.14
CA ASN A 162 -16.30 20.54 5.19
C ASN A 162 -15.27 20.21 4.09
N ILE A 163 -15.74 20.05 2.86
CA ILE A 163 -14.87 19.78 1.72
C ILE A 163 -14.11 21.06 1.39
N VAL A 164 -12.79 21.04 1.58
CA VAL A 164 -11.93 22.21 1.50
C VAL A 164 -10.62 21.84 0.82
N LEU A 165 -10.24 22.61 -0.20
CA LEU A 165 -8.87 22.62 -0.70
C LEU A 165 -8.01 23.46 0.24
N VAL A 166 -6.98 22.85 0.80
CA VAL A 166 -6.12 23.51 1.81
C VAL A 166 -4.92 24.15 1.13
N ASP A 167 -4.64 25.41 1.47
CA ASP A 167 -3.49 26.15 0.92
C ASP A 167 -2.17 25.54 1.39
N SER A 168 -2.16 25.05 2.64
CA SER A 168 -1.01 24.37 3.22
C SER A 168 -1.45 23.18 4.07
N ILE A 169 -0.64 22.13 4.07
CA ILE A 169 -0.78 21.02 5.00
C ILE A 169 0.24 21.24 6.11
N VAL A 170 -0.24 21.56 7.30
CA VAL A 170 0.61 21.66 8.49
C VAL A 170 0.68 20.28 9.13
N ILE A 171 1.69 19.51 8.74
CA ILE A 171 2.09 18.32 9.50
C ILE A 171 2.88 18.81 10.70
N GLU A 172 2.38 18.55 11.91
CA GLU A 172 3.07 18.91 13.16
C GLU A 172 4.51 18.36 13.13
N PRO A 173 5.54 19.22 13.11
CA PRO A 173 6.92 18.77 13.01
C PRO A 173 7.32 17.98 14.26
N LYS A 174 7.76 16.73 14.08
CA LYS A 174 8.23 15.89 15.19
C LYS A 174 9.56 15.24 14.87
N PHE A 175 10.44 15.24 15.86
CA PHE A 175 11.61 14.38 15.91
C PHE A 175 11.20 13.04 16.52
N LEU A 176 11.21 11.98 15.70
CA LEU A 176 10.75 10.66 16.12
C LEU A 176 11.88 9.87 16.78
N SER A 177 13.08 9.95 16.20
CA SER A 177 14.25 9.26 16.71
C SER A 177 15.55 9.95 16.26
N ALA A 178 16.64 9.66 16.98
CA ALA A 178 17.98 10.00 16.54
C ALA A 178 18.99 8.98 17.05
N GLU A 179 19.79 8.41 16.15
CA GLU A 179 20.67 7.29 16.45
C GLU A 179 22.09 7.51 15.88
N PRO A 180 23.13 7.07 16.60
CA PRO A 180 24.46 6.93 16.02
C PRO A 180 24.45 5.87 14.92
N LEU A 181 25.08 6.19 13.79
CA LEU A 181 25.28 5.28 12.67
C LEU A 181 26.73 5.34 12.21
N ALA A 182 27.31 4.19 11.87
CA ALA A 182 28.70 4.10 11.42
C ALA A 182 29.68 4.83 12.37
N ASN A 183 30.76 5.41 11.83
CA ASN A 183 31.82 6.02 12.64
C ASN A 183 31.53 7.48 12.99
N ASP A 184 30.80 8.21 12.17
CA ASP A 184 30.66 9.67 12.25
C ASP A 184 29.29 10.15 11.74
N ILE A 185 28.29 9.27 11.69
CA ILE A 185 26.95 9.63 11.23
C ILE A 185 25.99 9.61 12.42
N VAL A 186 25.07 10.57 12.45
CA VAL A 186 23.86 10.50 13.25
C VAL A 186 22.68 10.54 12.29
N ALA A 187 21.82 9.52 12.32
CA ALA A 187 20.56 9.52 11.60
C ALA A 187 19.47 10.13 12.49
N VAL A 188 18.65 11.02 11.94
CA VAL A 188 17.53 11.62 12.66
C VAL A 188 16.26 11.43 11.85
N THR A 189 15.31 10.66 12.38
CA THR A 189 14.03 10.41 11.73
C THR A 189 12.98 11.40 12.18
N THR A 190 12.29 12.02 11.22
CA THR A 190 11.32 13.09 11.46
C THR A 190 10.04 12.92 10.65
N VAL A 191 8.98 13.59 11.08
CA VAL A 191 7.73 13.77 10.34
C VAL A 191 7.41 15.27 10.29
N GLY A 192 6.85 15.73 9.18
CA GLY A 192 6.60 17.15 8.94
C GLY A 192 7.87 17.98 8.70
N ALA A 193 7.70 19.29 8.60
CA ALA A 193 8.77 20.23 8.29
C ALA A 193 9.57 20.62 9.55
N VAL A 194 10.56 19.80 9.92
CA VAL A 194 11.51 20.11 10.99
C VAL A 194 12.63 21.03 10.52
N ASP A 195 13.15 21.90 11.41
CA ASP A 195 14.40 22.63 11.15
C ASP A 195 15.61 21.79 11.61
N PRO A 196 16.41 21.23 10.70
CA PRO A 196 17.57 20.42 11.07
C PRO A 196 18.70 21.25 11.71
N ASN A 197 18.62 22.59 11.74
CA ASN A 197 19.59 23.44 12.45
C ASN A 197 19.36 23.47 13.96
N THR A 198 18.20 23.02 14.43
CA THR A 198 17.92 22.81 15.85
C THR A 198 18.59 21.56 16.42
N ILE A 199 19.23 20.75 15.55
CA ILE A 199 19.89 19.51 15.97
C ILE A 199 21.31 19.80 16.46
N SER A 200 21.64 19.31 17.65
CA SER A 200 22.98 19.36 18.22
C SER A 200 23.41 18.02 18.79
N VAL A 201 24.71 17.74 18.74
CA VAL A 201 25.29 16.47 19.17
C VAL A 201 26.35 16.74 20.23
N LYS A 202 26.30 16.01 21.34
CA LYS A 202 27.35 16.00 22.37
C LYS A 202 27.86 14.60 22.60
N LEU A 203 29.18 14.45 22.59
CA LEU A 203 29.86 13.21 22.93
C LEU A 203 30.73 13.44 24.16
N ASN A 204 30.59 12.59 25.17
CA ASN A 204 31.31 12.73 26.45
C ASN A 204 31.14 14.14 27.07
N GLY A 205 29.93 14.70 26.94
CA GLY A 205 29.58 16.04 27.42
C GLY A 205 30.09 17.21 26.56
N LYS A 206 30.88 16.94 25.50
CA LYS A 206 31.44 17.97 24.62
C LYS A 206 30.66 18.06 23.31
N SER A 207 30.38 19.28 22.85
CA SER A 207 29.72 19.49 21.55
C SER A 207 30.57 18.96 20.40
N VAL A 208 29.92 18.26 19.46
CA VAL A 208 30.49 17.77 18.22
C VAL A 208 29.89 18.56 17.06
N SER A 209 30.73 19.13 16.20
CA SER A 209 30.28 19.87 15.03
C SER A 209 29.67 18.95 13.98
N ILE A 210 28.64 19.43 13.28
CA ILE A 210 28.03 18.74 12.14
C ILE A 210 28.66 19.32 10.87
N ALA A 211 29.40 18.51 10.13
CA ALA A 211 30.09 18.89 8.90
C ALA A 211 29.13 19.02 7.71
N SER A 212 28.14 18.12 7.60
CA SER A 212 27.14 18.14 6.53
C SER A 212 25.84 17.48 6.94
N LYS A 213 24.77 17.76 6.19
CA LYS A 213 23.43 17.20 6.39
C LYS A 213 22.90 16.72 5.06
N LYS A 214 22.29 15.53 5.03
CA LYS A 214 21.60 15.00 3.86
C LYS A 214 20.26 14.43 4.29
N THR A 215 19.18 15.04 3.83
CA THR A 215 17.81 14.57 4.09
C THR A 215 17.35 13.63 2.99
N TYR A 216 16.63 12.59 3.37
CA TYR A 216 16.15 11.52 2.52
C TYR A 216 14.72 11.15 2.94
N SER A 217 13.82 10.93 1.98
CA SER A 217 12.46 10.42 2.24
C SER A 217 12.38 8.97 1.75
N PRO A 218 12.12 7.99 2.64
CA PRO A 218 11.97 6.60 2.22
C PRO A 218 10.74 6.37 1.32
N PRO A 219 10.88 5.73 0.14
CA PRO A 219 9.76 5.43 -0.75
C PRO A 219 8.65 4.60 -0.13
N ASP A 220 8.97 3.78 0.87
CA ASP A 220 8.05 2.91 1.60
C ASP A 220 7.35 3.61 2.77
N THR A 221 7.91 4.72 3.27
CA THR A 221 7.29 5.57 4.29
C THR A 221 7.44 7.06 3.94
N PRO A 222 6.81 7.55 2.86
CA PRO A 222 7.06 8.89 2.32
C PRO A 222 6.66 10.04 3.26
N SER A 223 5.82 9.75 4.25
CA SER A 223 5.44 10.70 5.31
C SER A 223 6.55 10.96 6.34
N LYS A 224 7.63 10.18 6.31
CA LYS A 224 8.79 10.33 7.20
C LYS A 224 10.01 10.74 6.39
N THR A 225 10.93 11.44 7.03
CA THR A 225 12.24 11.76 6.47
C THR A 225 13.35 11.34 7.43
N ILE A 226 14.51 10.98 6.89
CA ILE A 226 15.73 10.70 7.62
C ILE A 226 16.74 11.77 7.23
N THR A 227 17.22 12.54 8.20
CA THR A 227 18.34 13.46 8.01
C THR A 227 19.61 12.83 8.56
N TYR A 228 20.54 12.51 7.67
CA TYR A 228 21.88 12.04 8.02
C TYR A 228 22.79 13.23 8.29
N LEU A 229 23.31 13.31 9.51
CA LEU A 229 24.27 14.29 9.97
C LEU A 229 25.65 13.66 9.93
N THR A 230 26.54 14.18 9.07
CA THR A 230 27.96 13.79 9.11
C THR A 230 28.66 14.67 10.13
N LEU A 231 29.26 14.07 11.15
CA LEU A 231 29.96 14.76 12.21
C LEU A 231 31.39 15.13 11.77
N SER A 232 31.93 16.22 12.31
CA SER A 232 33.31 16.66 12.02
C SER A 232 34.38 15.80 12.70
N SER A 233 33.98 14.86 13.55
CA SER A 233 34.86 13.93 14.24
C SER A 233 34.15 12.61 14.47
N SER A 234 34.89 11.50 14.42
CA SER A 234 34.36 10.18 14.70
C SER A 234 33.85 10.06 16.14
N LEU A 235 32.79 9.29 16.29
CA LEU A 235 32.24 8.84 17.56
C LEU A 235 33.27 7.95 18.28
N THR A 236 33.28 8.03 19.61
CA THR A 236 34.10 7.22 20.50
C THR A 236 33.23 6.67 21.62
N SER A 237 33.72 5.68 22.37
CA SER A 237 32.97 5.11 23.48
C SER A 237 32.59 6.15 24.52
N GLY A 238 31.39 6.02 25.09
CA GLY A 238 30.87 6.88 26.14
C GLY A 238 29.50 7.47 25.84
N PRO A 239 28.97 8.36 26.70
CA PRO A 239 27.66 8.96 26.52
C PRO A 239 27.60 9.86 25.28
N LEU A 240 26.61 9.59 24.43
CA LEU A 240 26.21 10.39 23.29
C LEU A 240 24.82 10.98 23.56
N VAL A 241 24.70 12.29 23.44
CA VAL A 241 23.44 13.02 23.59
C VAL A 241 23.16 13.75 22.30
N ILE A 242 21.99 13.51 21.71
CA ILE A 242 21.50 14.20 20.52
C ILE A 242 20.27 14.99 20.94
N THR A 243 20.32 16.30 20.79
CA THR A 243 19.18 17.19 21.04
C THR A 243 18.63 17.63 19.71
N ALA A 244 17.33 17.48 19.48
CA ALA A 244 16.65 17.83 18.24
C ALA A 244 15.32 18.51 18.57
N GLY A 245 15.24 19.82 18.30
CA GLY A 245 14.18 20.67 18.85
C GLY A 245 14.15 20.53 20.38
N ASP A 246 12.97 20.26 20.94
CA ASP A 246 12.77 20.05 22.38
C ASP A 246 12.99 18.59 22.83
N THR A 247 13.38 17.70 21.92
CA THR A 247 13.57 16.28 22.22
C THR A 247 15.05 15.96 22.48
N VAL A 248 15.32 15.06 23.41
CA VAL A 248 16.67 14.59 23.76
C VAL A 248 16.76 13.07 23.64
N PHE A 249 17.68 12.59 22.81
CA PHE A 249 17.99 11.18 22.62
C PHE A 249 19.34 10.88 23.26
N ASN A 250 19.38 9.87 24.14
CA ASN A 250 20.57 9.49 24.89
C ASN A 250 21.01 8.09 24.51
N HIS A 251 22.31 7.92 24.24
CA HIS A 251 22.94 6.65 23.91
C HIS A 251 24.21 6.47 24.73
N THR A 252 24.60 5.23 24.97
CA THR A 252 25.92 4.89 25.52
C THR A 252 26.68 4.08 24.47
N LEU A 253 27.68 4.69 23.85
CA LEU A 253 28.47 4.04 22.81
C LEU A 253 29.46 3.06 23.46
N PRO A 254 29.49 1.79 23.03
CA PRO A 254 30.40 0.80 23.61
C PRO A 254 31.86 1.10 23.23
N ALA A 255 32.79 0.47 23.95
CA ALA A 255 34.18 0.40 23.53
C ALA A 255 34.30 -0.20 22.12
N VAL A 256 35.18 0.37 21.30
CA VAL A 256 35.47 -0.18 19.97
C VAL A 256 35.94 -1.62 20.13
N GLN A 257 35.30 -2.53 19.41
CA GLN A 257 35.71 -3.92 19.35
C GLN A 257 36.49 -4.14 18.05
N HIS A 258 37.60 -4.87 18.16
CA HIS A 258 38.40 -5.25 17.01
C HIS A 258 38.17 -6.72 16.70
N GLY A 259 37.87 -7.01 15.44
CA GLY A 259 37.88 -8.36 14.88
C GLY A 259 38.96 -8.47 13.81
N SER A 260 39.50 -9.67 13.63
CA SER A 260 40.29 -10.00 12.44
C SER A 260 39.50 -10.96 11.58
N ILE A 261 39.51 -10.74 10.27
CA ILE A 261 38.85 -11.60 9.29
C ILE A 261 39.94 -12.33 8.51
N VAL A 262 39.87 -13.65 8.48
CA VAL A 262 40.73 -14.48 7.63
C VAL A 262 40.16 -14.44 6.21
N GLN A 263 40.61 -13.50 5.38
CA GLN A 263 40.06 -13.28 4.03
C GLN A 263 40.15 -14.49 3.08
N SER A 264 41.03 -15.46 3.39
CA SER A 264 41.10 -16.72 2.64
C SER A 264 39.88 -17.62 2.86
N VAL A 265 39.14 -17.42 3.96
CA VAL A 265 37.86 -18.09 4.22
C VAL A 265 36.75 -17.16 3.75
N LYS A 266 36.23 -17.41 2.55
CA LYS A 266 35.17 -16.61 1.93
C LYS A 266 34.17 -17.48 1.20
N THR A 267 32.91 -17.06 1.21
CA THR A 267 31.81 -17.70 0.49
C THR A 267 31.05 -16.61 -0.29
N PRO A 268 30.77 -16.79 -1.60
CA PRO A 268 29.93 -15.85 -2.33
C PRO A 268 28.54 -15.74 -1.70
N ILE A 269 28.06 -14.50 -1.53
CA ILE A 269 26.69 -14.24 -1.11
C ILE A 269 25.81 -14.32 -2.35
N ASN A 270 24.85 -15.25 -2.37
CA ASN A 270 23.87 -15.30 -3.45
C ASN A 270 23.00 -14.03 -3.36
N PRO A 271 22.93 -13.18 -4.40
CA PRO A 271 22.15 -11.95 -4.34
C PRO A 271 20.68 -12.21 -3.99
N HIS A 272 20.09 -13.34 -4.42
CA HIS A 272 18.67 -13.66 -4.22
C HIS A 272 18.20 -13.73 -2.76
N ILE A 273 19.08 -13.62 -1.76
CA ILE A 273 18.68 -13.45 -0.36
C ILE A 273 18.05 -12.08 -0.08
N TYR A 274 18.26 -11.08 -0.94
CA TYR A 274 17.67 -9.74 -0.83
C TYR A 274 16.35 -9.68 -1.61
N GLY A 275 15.43 -10.58 -1.25
CA GLY A 275 14.16 -10.76 -1.94
C GLY A 275 12.95 -10.20 -1.18
N VAL A 276 11.89 -9.87 -1.91
CA VAL A 276 10.61 -9.38 -1.36
C VAL A 276 9.42 -10.04 -2.05
N ASN A 277 8.27 -10.12 -1.38
CA ASN A 277 7.01 -10.47 -2.02
C ASN A 277 6.35 -9.20 -2.58
N PHE A 278 5.74 -9.29 -3.77
CA PHE A 278 4.93 -8.23 -4.39
C PHE A 278 5.47 -6.79 -4.18
N PRO A 279 6.66 -6.46 -4.72
CA PRO A 279 7.12 -5.08 -4.66
C PRO A 279 6.10 -4.15 -5.32
N PRO A 280 5.86 -2.95 -4.77
CA PRO A 280 4.77 -2.09 -5.23
C PRO A 280 5.06 -1.40 -6.56
N ASN A 281 6.33 -1.22 -6.94
CA ASN A 281 6.74 -0.61 -8.20
C ASN A 281 8.26 -0.78 -8.48
N ALA A 282 8.69 -0.37 -9.67
CA ALA A 282 10.09 -0.44 -10.09
C ALA A 282 11.04 0.46 -9.27
N ASN A 283 10.56 1.62 -8.77
CA ASN A 283 11.39 2.49 -7.95
C ASN A 283 11.74 1.82 -6.62
N TYR A 284 10.80 1.11 -6.00
CA TYR A 284 11.05 0.31 -4.79
C TYR A 284 12.17 -0.73 -5.02
N ILE A 285 12.10 -1.46 -6.14
CA ILE A 285 13.12 -2.46 -6.51
C ILE A 285 14.50 -1.81 -6.65
N ASN A 286 14.61 -0.78 -7.48
CA ASN A 286 15.88 -0.10 -7.76
C ASN A 286 16.46 0.56 -6.51
N HIS A 287 15.59 1.18 -5.71
CA HIS A 287 15.99 1.93 -4.54
C HIS A 287 16.55 1.03 -3.44
N LEU A 288 15.85 -0.06 -3.11
CA LEU A 288 16.27 -0.99 -2.05
C LEU A 288 17.27 -2.04 -2.54
N GLY A 289 17.55 -2.07 -3.86
CA GLY A 289 18.41 -3.09 -4.45
C GLY A 289 17.80 -4.49 -4.34
N VAL A 290 16.47 -4.60 -4.50
CA VAL A 290 15.77 -5.88 -4.48
C VAL A 290 16.26 -6.72 -5.66
N THR A 291 16.73 -7.93 -5.38
CA THR A 291 17.32 -8.80 -6.41
C THR A 291 16.46 -10.00 -6.76
N LEU A 292 15.44 -10.29 -5.93
CA LEU A 292 14.45 -11.32 -6.18
C LEU A 292 13.06 -10.82 -5.74
N SER A 293 12.07 -10.91 -6.63
CA SER A 293 10.68 -10.61 -6.30
C SER A 293 9.84 -11.87 -6.43
N ARG A 294 8.98 -12.13 -5.43
CA ARG A 294 8.10 -13.30 -5.38
C ARG A 294 6.64 -12.93 -5.63
N TRP A 295 6.02 -13.65 -6.55
CA TRP A 295 4.57 -13.76 -6.75
C TRP A 295 4.11 -15.09 -6.15
N GLY A 296 3.44 -15.04 -5.00
CA GLY A 296 3.03 -16.25 -4.26
C GLY A 296 2.16 -15.93 -3.05
N GLY A 297 2.10 -16.85 -2.08
CA GLY A 297 1.21 -16.74 -0.92
C GLY A 297 -0.12 -17.47 -1.15
N ASN A 298 -0.93 -17.56 -0.10
CA ASN A 298 -2.17 -18.36 -0.04
C ASN A 298 -3.07 -18.14 -1.25
N ALA A 299 -3.37 -16.87 -1.59
CA ALA A 299 -4.28 -16.58 -2.70
C ALA A 299 -3.80 -17.11 -4.06
N VAL A 300 -2.48 -17.25 -4.23
CA VAL A 300 -1.87 -17.68 -5.49
C VAL A 300 -1.95 -19.19 -5.68
N THR A 301 -2.14 -19.99 -4.61
CA THR A 301 -2.45 -21.43 -4.74
C THR A 301 -3.67 -21.66 -5.63
N ALA A 302 -4.64 -20.74 -5.61
CA ALA A 302 -5.84 -20.78 -6.46
C ALA A 302 -5.75 -19.93 -7.74
N TYR A 303 -4.57 -19.39 -8.10
CA TYR A 303 -4.48 -18.47 -9.24
C TYR A 303 -4.84 -19.14 -10.57
N ASN A 304 -5.85 -18.60 -11.27
CA ASN A 304 -6.22 -19.02 -12.60
C ASN A 304 -5.68 -18.04 -13.67
N PRO A 305 -4.67 -18.46 -14.47
CA PRO A 305 -4.04 -17.58 -15.45
C PRO A 305 -4.88 -17.31 -16.71
N PHE A 306 -6.04 -17.97 -16.87
CA PHE A 306 -6.91 -17.77 -18.03
C PHE A 306 -7.99 -16.70 -17.80
N GLY A 307 -8.08 -16.19 -16.58
CA GLY A 307 -8.96 -15.06 -16.24
C GLY A 307 -8.37 -14.10 -15.20
N ASP A 308 -7.14 -14.34 -14.75
CA ASP A 308 -6.46 -13.55 -13.71
C ASP A 308 -7.26 -13.49 -12.41
N PHE A 309 -7.71 -14.66 -11.95
CA PHE A 309 -8.50 -14.82 -10.73
C PHE A 309 -7.70 -15.51 -9.63
N THR A 310 -8.02 -15.21 -8.37
CA THR A 310 -7.50 -15.91 -7.18
C THR A 310 -8.66 -16.22 -6.23
N ASN A 311 -8.44 -17.10 -5.26
CA ASN A 311 -9.36 -17.31 -4.14
C ASN A 311 -8.62 -16.97 -2.85
N ALA A 312 -9.26 -16.31 -1.90
CA ALA A 312 -8.62 -15.94 -0.65
C ALA A 312 -8.43 -17.11 0.34
N GLY A 313 -9.00 -18.28 0.08
CA GLY A 313 -9.00 -19.38 1.04
C GLY A 313 -9.65 -18.95 2.36
N ASN A 314 -9.18 -19.52 3.46
CA ASN A 314 -9.67 -19.18 4.78
C ASN A 314 -9.20 -17.80 5.29
N ASP A 315 -8.30 -17.11 4.56
CA ASP A 315 -7.89 -15.74 4.90
C ASP A 315 -9.08 -14.77 4.74
N TRP A 316 -9.97 -15.04 3.77
CA TRP A 316 -11.17 -14.23 3.53
C TRP A 316 -12.31 -15.05 2.88
N TYR A 317 -13.12 -15.70 3.72
CA TYR A 317 -14.40 -16.34 3.39
C TYR A 317 -14.44 -17.23 2.12
N PHE A 318 -13.29 -17.77 1.69
CA PHE A 318 -13.15 -18.60 0.49
C PHE A 318 -13.71 -17.94 -0.76
N GLU A 319 -13.53 -16.63 -0.87
CA GLU A 319 -14.05 -15.83 -1.99
C GLU A 319 -13.05 -15.79 -3.15
N ASN A 320 -13.58 -15.96 -4.36
CA ASN A 320 -12.88 -15.59 -5.56
C ASN A 320 -12.81 -14.07 -5.70
N ARG A 321 -11.71 -13.61 -6.31
CA ARG A 321 -11.47 -12.21 -6.63
C ARG A 321 -10.60 -12.09 -7.88
N VAL A 322 -10.63 -10.91 -8.50
CA VAL A 322 -9.58 -10.53 -9.44
C VAL A 322 -8.23 -10.55 -8.72
N ALA A 323 -7.20 -11.08 -9.37
CA ALA A 323 -5.84 -11.07 -8.83
C ALA A 323 -5.37 -9.63 -8.61
N GLU A 324 -5.09 -9.26 -7.37
CA GLU A 324 -4.73 -7.88 -6.99
C GLU A 324 -3.49 -7.35 -7.72
N ASN A 325 -2.56 -8.24 -8.05
CA ASN A 325 -1.32 -7.91 -8.76
C ASN A 325 -1.45 -8.05 -10.29
N GLY A 326 -2.66 -8.27 -10.81
CA GLY A 326 -2.99 -8.35 -12.23
C GLY A 326 -2.58 -9.66 -12.90
N ASN A 327 -2.08 -9.56 -14.13
CA ASN A 327 -1.62 -10.70 -14.92
C ASN A 327 -0.19 -11.11 -14.54
N ALA A 328 0.04 -12.40 -14.32
CA ALA A 328 1.35 -12.92 -13.91
C ALA A 328 2.48 -12.68 -14.93
N ASP A 329 2.19 -12.73 -16.24
CA ASP A 329 3.20 -12.51 -17.29
C ASP A 329 3.65 -11.04 -17.33
N ASP A 330 2.70 -10.11 -17.24
CA ASP A 330 2.98 -8.68 -17.16
C ASP A 330 3.74 -8.33 -15.87
N TRP A 331 3.41 -9.01 -14.76
CA TRP A 331 4.14 -8.83 -13.51
C TRP A 331 5.59 -9.29 -13.60
N VAL A 332 5.82 -10.47 -14.18
CA VAL A 332 7.18 -10.97 -14.43
C VAL A 332 7.95 -9.97 -15.31
N ALA A 333 7.30 -9.41 -16.33
CA ALA A 333 7.91 -8.44 -17.24
C ALA A 333 8.43 -7.19 -16.51
N TRP A 334 7.58 -6.54 -15.71
CA TRP A 334 7.96 -5.26 -15.11
C TRP A 334 8.99 -5.44 -13.98
N VAL A 335 8.91 -6.53 -13.21
CA VAL A 335 9.88 -6.87 -12.17
C VAL A 335 11.27 -7.09 -12.76
N GLN A 336 11.35 -7.87 -13.84
CA GLN A 336 12.60 -8.12 -14.56
C GLN A 336 13.12 -6.84 -15.22
N GLY A 337 12.23 -6.03 -15.79
CA GLY A 337 12.55 -4.71 -16.35
C GLY A 337 13.13 -3.75 -15.30
N ALA A 338 12.75 -3.90 -14.03
CA ALA A 338 13.30 -3.16 -12.90
C ALA A 338 14.62 -3.75 -12.34
N GLY A 339 15.13 -4.85 -12.91
CA GLY A 339 16.40 -5.46 -12.53
C GLY A 339 16.31 -6.56 -11.46
N SER A 340 15.12 -6.96 -11.03
CA SER A 340 14.93 -8.05 -10.05
C SER A 340 14.65 -9.37 -10.76
N SER A 341 15.22 -10.47 -10.25
CA SER A 341 14.80 -11.81 -10.68
C SER A 341 13.35 -12.08 -10.24
N SER A 342 12.62 -12.91 -10.96
CA SER A 342 11.24 -13.27 -10.61
C SER A 342 11.15 -14.71 -10.12
N LEU A 343 10.42 -14.91 -9.03
CA LEU A 343 9.93 -16.20 -8.55
C LEU A 343 8.41 -16.22 -8.70
N LEU A 344 7.91 -17.10 -9.59
CA LEU A 344 6.49 -17.26 -9.88
C LEU A 344 5.95 -18.55 -9.27
N THR A 345 4.86 -18.48 -8.51
CA THR A 345 4.20 -19.68 -7.97
C THR A 345 3.35 -20.36 -9.04
N VAL A 346 3.47 -21.68 -9.14
CA VAL A 346 2.65 -22.54 -10.00
C VAL A 346 1.69 -23.32 -9.11
N PRO A 347 0.36 -23.11 -9.22
CA PRO A 347 -0.64 -23.92 -8.52
C PRO A 347 -0.42 -25.42 -8.76
N ALA A 348 -0.42 -26.21 -7.70
CA ALA A 348 -0.19 -27.66 -7.73
C ALA A 348 -1.29 -28.47 -7.03
N LEU A 349 -2.32 -27.82 -6.48
CA LEU A 349 -3.59 -28.46 -6.15
C LEU A 349 -4.45 -28.75 -7.41
N ASP A 350 -5.58 -29.42 -7.23
CA ASP A 350 -6.43 -29.89 -8.34
C ASP A 350 -7.39 -28.83 -8.88
N TRP A 351 -7.36 -27.62 -8.33
CA TRP A 351 -8.37 -26.58 -8.53
C TRP A 351 -7.72 -25.19 -8.59
N VAL A 352 -8.24 -24.32 -9.45
CA VAL A 352 -7.95 -22.88 -9.49
C VAL A 352 -9.25 -22.08 -9.62
N SER A 353 -9.27 -20.82 -9.22
CA SER A 353 -10.49 -19.99 -9.22
C SER A 353 -11.17 -19.93 -10.58
N LYS A 354 -12.49 -20.14 -10.64
CA LYS A 354 -13.20 -20.14 -11.93
C LYS A 354 -13.55 -18.74 -12.45
N ASP A 355 -13.74 -17.78 -11.55
CA ASP A 355 -14.20 -16.42 -11.82
C ASP A 355 -13.70 -15.46 -10.73
N ALA A 356 -14.24 -14.23 -10.68
CA ALA A 356 -13.88 -13.20 -9.71
C ALA A 356 -14.92 -12.98 -8.59
N THR A 357 -15.97 -13.81 -8.50
CA THR A 357 -17.13 -13.49 -7.64
C THR A 357 -17.70 -14.68 -6.88
N SER A 358 -17.38 -15.91 -7.25
CA SER A 358 -17.89 -17.10 -6.58
C SER A 358 -17.23 -17.35 -5.22
N TYR A 359 -17.94 -18.03 -4.32
CA TYR A 359 -17.44 -18.40 -2.99
C TYR A 359 -17.95 -19.79 -2.59
N SER A 360 -17.18 -20.46 -1.75
CA SER A 360 -17.37 -21.90 -1.46
C SER A 360 -18.53 -22.18 -0.50
N TYR A 361 -18.83 -21.27 0.44
CA TYR A 361 -19.79 -21.51 1.52
C TYR A 361 -20.96 -20.52 1.56
N PRO A 362 -21.89 -20.54 0.57
CA PRO A 362 -23.05 -19.65 0.56
C PRO A 362 -24.01 -19.93 1.72
N ARG A 363 -24.53 -18.88 2.38
CA ARG A 363 -25.53 -18.94 3.46
C ARG A 363 -26.80 -19.65 2.98
N THR A 364 -27.18 -19.44 1.73
CA THR A 364 -28.32 -20.14 1.11
C THR A 364 -28.22 -21.66 1.13
N VAL A 365 -27.00 -22.22 1.24
CA VAL A 365 -26.76 -23.68 1.32
C VAL A 365 -26.32 -24.09 2.73
N TYR A 366 -25.51 -23.26 3.39
CA TYR A 366 -24.94 -23.49 4.71
C TYR A 366 -25.31 -22.34 5.66
N PRO A 367 -26.55 -22.27 6.16
CA PRO A 367 -27.02 -21.12 6.96
C PRO A 367 -26.44 -21.07 8.38
N ASP A 368 -26.05 -22.21 8.93
CA ASP A 368 -25.64 -22.34 10.35
C ASP A 368 -24.14 -22.11 10.58
N GLN A 369 -23.47 -21.39 9.68
CA GLN A 369 -22.06 -21.04 9.82
C GLN A 369 -21.85 -20.04 10.95
N GLN A 370 -20.65 -20.06 11.54
CA GLN A 370 -20.27 -19.19 12.64
C GLN A 370 -20.22 -17.73 12.20
N ASN A 371 -19.62 -17.44 11.04
CA ASN A 371 -19.43 -16.08 10.54
C ASN A 371 -19.69 -16.01 9.03
N PHE A 372 -20.03 -14.80 8.58
CA PHE A 372 -20.21 -14.42 7.18
C PHE A 372 -19.48 -13.11 6.90
N ASP A 373 -19.08 -12.89 5.65
CA ASP A 373 -18.42 -11.66 5.25
C ASP A 373 -19.36 -10.45 5.51
N PRO A 374 -18.92 -9.44 6.28
CA PRO A 374 -19.69 -8.22 6.50
C PRO A 374 -20.02 -7.45 5.21
N TYR A 375 -19.23 -7.61 4.14
CA TYR A 375 -19.44 -6.98 2.83
C TYR A 375 -20.14 -7.88 1.81
N ASN A 376 -20.19 -9.20 2.08
CA ASN A 376 -20.90 -10.19 1.29
C ASN A 376 -21.63 -11.18 2.20
N SER A 377 -22.83 -10.80 2.64
CA SER A 377 -23.55 -11.55 3.67
C SER A 377 -23.92 -13.00 3.31
N ASP A 378 -23.84 -13.40 2.04
CA ASP A 378 -24.02 -14.81 1.65
C ASP A 378 -22.72 -15.62 1.77
N ALA A 379 -21.53 -15.03 1.71
CA ALA A 379 -20.27 -15.77 1.83
C ALA A 379 -19.94 -16.10 3.30
N GLY A 380 -19.89 -17.39 3.62
CA GLY A 380 -19.58 -17.88 4.95
C GLY A 380 -18.15 -18.36 5.13
N ASN A 381 -17.72 -18.48 6.39
CA ASN A 381 -16.35 -18.84 6.74
C ASN A 381 -16.05 -20.35 6.75
N GLY A 382 -17.00 -21.18 6.33
CA GLY A 382 -16.86 -22.64 6.27
C GLY A 382 -16.71 -23.32 7.63
N MET A 383 -17.13 -22.68 8.72
CA MET A 383 -17.03 -23.22 10.08
C MET A 383 -18.38 -23.15 10.79
N PHE A 384 -18.71 -24.16 11.60
CA PHE A 384 -19.83 -24.11 12.53
C PHE A 384 -19.44 -23.38 13.84
N PRO A 385 -20.40 -22.83 14.61
CA PRO A 385 -20.14 -22.16 15.89
C PRO A 385 -19.39 -22.99 16.94
N ASN A 386 -19.42 -24.33 16.82
CA ASN A 386 -18.69 -25.24 17.70
C ASN A 386 -17.20 -25.42 17.32
N GLY A 387 -16.72 -24.72 16.28
CA GLY A 387 -15.35 -24.78 15.78
C GLY A 387 -15.07 -25.95 14.84
N THR A 388 -16.08 -26.73 14.43
CA THR A 388 -15.91 -27.79 13.41
C THR A 388 -16.12 -27.24 12.01
N ALA A 389 -15.40 -27.78 11.02
CA ALA A 389 -15.56 -27.38 9.62
C ALA A 389 -16.94 -27.79 9.08
N VAL A 390 -17.52 -26.93 8.25
CA VAL A 390 -18.65 -27.32 7.39
C VAL A 390 -18.17 -28.43 6.45
N PRO A 391 -18.96 -29.49 6.19
CA PRO A 391 -18.56 -30.56 5.30
C PRO A 391 -18.06 -30.04 3.94
N PRO A 392 -17.12 -30.76 3.29
CA PRO A 392 -16.53 -30.34 2.03
C PRO A 392 -17.59 -29.96 1.01
N THR A 393 -17.43 -28.80 0.39
CA THR A 393 -18.35 -28.30 -0.64
C THR A 393 -18.00 -28.91 -1.99
N ASP A 394 -18.92 -28.87 -2.95
CA ASP A 394 -18.58 -29.10 -4.35
C ASP A 394 -17.58 -28.01 -4.80
N PRO A 395 -16.30 -28.35 -5.11
CA PRO A 395 -15.31 -27.35 -5.45
C PRO A 395 -15.69 -26.54 -6.69
N THR A 396 -16.54 -27.08 -7.59
CA THR A 396 -16.98 -26.37 -8.79
C THR A 396 -17.83 -25.13 -8.50
N ARG A 397 -18.27 -24.96 -7.23
CA ARG A 397 -18.93 -23.74 -6.78
C ARG A 397 -18.02 -22.52 -6.88
N ALA A 398 -16.73 -22.64 -6.62
CA ALA A 398 -15.76 -21.54 -6.72
C ALA A 398 -14.60 -21.82 -7.69
N TYR A 399 -14.39 -23.07 -8.09
CA TYR A 399 -13.19 -23.47 -8.79
C TYR A 399 -13.44 -24.13 -10.15
N SER A 400 -12.42 -24.10 -10.99
CA SER A 400 -12.29 -24.86 -12.22
C SER A 400 -11.19 -25.91 -12.06
N PRO A 401 -11.32 -27.10 -12.70
CA PRO A 401 -10.29 -28.12 -12.62
C PRO A 401 -8.94 -27.62 -13.12
N TRP A 402 -7.88 -27.97 -12.39
CA TRP A 402 -6.49 -27.66 -12.71
C TRP A 402 -5.66 -28.94 -12.77
N ASN A 403 -4.65 -28.94 -13.65
CA ASN A 403 -3.73 -30.07 -13.77
C ASN A 403 -2.44 -29.64 -14.49
N THR A 404 -1.50 -30.59 -14.58
CA THR A 404 -0.21 -30.44 -15.26
C THR A 404 -0.31 -30.07 -16.74
N THR A 405 -1.38 -30.46 -17.44
CA THR A 405 -1.58 -30.08 -18.86
C THR A 405 -1.90 -28.59 -18.98
N LEU A 406 -2.78 -28.08 -18.12
CA LEU A 406 -3.14 -26.67 -18.07
C LEU A 406 -1.96 -25.81 -17.59
N ALA A 407 -1.22 -26.28 -16.57
CA ALA A 407 0.02 -25.64 -16.13
C ALA A 407 1.05 -25.56 -17.26
N LYS A 408 1.26 -26.65 -18.03
CA LYS A 408 2.18 -26.65 -19.18
C LYS A 408 1.76 -25.65 -20.23
N LYS A 409 0.46 -25.61 -20.56
CA LYS A 409 -0.11 -24.67 -21.54
C LYS A 409 0.15 -23.22 -21.12
N TRP A 410 -0.13 -22.88 -19.86
CA TRP A 410 0.12 -21.54 -19.33
C TRP A 410 1.60 -21.17 -19.36
N LEU A 411 2.47 -21.98 -18.75
CA LEU A 411 3.91 -21.70 -18.63
C LEU A 411 4.61 -21.61 -20.00
N SER A 412 4.20 -22.46 -20.95
CA SER A 412 4.72 -22.40 -22.32
C SER A 412 4.32 -21.09 -23.01
N GLY A 413 3.11 -20.60 -22.72
CA GLY A 413 2.54 -19.38 -23.29
C GLY A 413 3.08 -18.06 -22.72
N LEU A 414 3.75 -18.07 -21.56
CA LEU A 414 4.34 -16.86 -20.98
C LEU A 414 5.34 -16.20 -21.96
N LYS A 415 5.19 -14.90 -22.21
CA LYS A 415 6.14 -14.12 -23.02
C LYS A 415 7.42 -13.87 -22.21
N ASN A 416 7.28 -13.60 -20.93
CA ASN A 416 8.36 -13.30 -20.01
C ASN A 416 8.61 -14.53 -19.13
N LYS A 417 9.82 -15.09 -19.21
CA LYS A 417 10.14 -16.34 -18.52
C LYS A 417 10.66 -16.04 -17.11
N PRO A 418 10.01 -16.54 -16.04
CA PRO A 418 10.50 -16.33 -14.69
C PRO A 418 11.85 -17.01 -14.47
N THR A 419 12.65 -16.46 -13.55
CA THR A 419 13.95 -17.02 -13.18
C THR A 419 13.78 -18.30 -12.35
N LEU A 420 12.82 -18.27 -11.43
CA LEU A 420 12.45 -19.38 -10.55
C LEU A 420 10.94 -19.61 -10.59
N VAL A 421 10.54 -20.84 -10.34
CA VAL A 421 9.17 -21.17 -9.96
C VAL A 421 9.12 -21.76 -8.56
N ALA A 422 8.09 -21.41 -7.80
CA ALA A 422 7.68 -22.21 -6.64
C ALA A 422 6.57 -23.17 -7.06
N ILE A 423 6.58 -24.39 -6.53
CA ILE A 423 5.49 -25.33 -6.73
C ILE A 423 4.54 -25.19 -5.55
N ASP A 424 3.40 -24.57 -5.82
CA ASP A 424 2.40 -24.15 -4.83
C ASP A 424 2.95 -23.23 -3.73
N ASN A 425 2.19 -23.09 -2.65
CA ASN A 425 2.51 -22.35 -1.45
C ASN A 425 1.95 -23.13 -0.25
N GLU A 426 2.81 -23.55 0.68
CA GLU A 426 2.40 -24.16 1.95
C GLU A 426 1.41 -25.33 1.73
N ILE A 427 1.71 -26.18 0.74
CA ILE A 427 0.80 -27.23 0.28
C ILE A 427 0.46 -28.23 1.39
N GLU A 428 1.37 -28.41 2.35
CA GLU A 428 1.18 -29.29 3.50
C GLU A 428 0.03 -28.85 4.42
N ILE A 429 -0.35 -27.56 4.39
CA ILE A 429 -1.47 -27.01 5.16
C ILE A 429 -2.70 -26.68 4.32
N ALA A 430 -2.79 -27.20 3.09
CA ALA A 430 -3.95 -26.98 2.21
C ALA A 430 -5.27 -27.37 2.88
N SER A 431 -5.29 -28.42 3.71
CA SER A 431 -6.46 -28.83 4.51
C SER A 431 -6.97 -27.80 5.51
N SER A 432 -6.15 -26.81 5.84
CA SER A 432 -6.53 -25.67 6.66
C SER A 432 -6.87 -24.47 5.78
N THR A 433 -5.90 -23.99 4.99
CA THR A 433 -5.99 -22.74 4.22
C THR A 433 -6.98 -22.83 3.07
N HIS A 434 -7.01 -23.97 2.39
CA HIS A 434 -7.81 -24.24 1.18
C HIS A 434 -8.72 -25.46 1.39
N ARG A 435 -9.29 -25.59 2.59
CA ARG A 435 -10.12 -26.75 3.00
C ARG A 435 -11.30 -27.01 2.05
N ASP A 436 -11.75 -25.97 1.36
CA ASP A 436 -12.88 -25.98 0.43
C ASP A 436 -12.58 -26.69 -0.89
N MET A 437 -11.31 -26.73 -1.31
CA MET A 437 -10.85 -27.47 -2.49
C MET A 437 -10.03 -28.71 -2.16
N HIS A 438 -9.37 -28.74 -0.99
CA HIS A 438 -8.54 -29.86 -0.53
C HIS A 438 -8.69 -30.01 0.99
N PRO A 439 -9.74 -30.71 1.48
CA PRO A 439 -10.05 -30.81 2.90
C PRO A 439 -9.20 -31.83 3.67
N ASP A 440 -8.60 -32.79 2.97
CA ASP A 440 -7.87 -33.89 3.58
C ASP A 440 -6.41 -33.47 3.82
N PRO A 441 -5.80 -33.79 4.98
CA PRO A 441 -4.39 -33.48 5.19
C PRO A 441 -3.49 -34.08 4.10
N VAL A 442 -2.61 -33.25 3.54
CA VAL A 442 -1.69 -33.67 2.48
C VAL A 442 -0.65 -34.63 3.06
N SER A 443 -0.56 -35.83 2.48
CA SER A 443 0.47 -36.79 2.86
C SER A 443 1.82 -36.46 2.21
N TYR A 444 2.93 -36.95 2.79
CA TYR A 444 4.25 -36.80 2.18
C TYR A 444 4.33 -37.37 0.75
N ASP A 445 3.66 -38.51 0.48
CA ASP A 445 3.63 -39.10 -0.85
C ASP A 445 2.86 -38.23 -1.84
N GLU A 446 1.77 -37.60 -1.40
CA GLU A 446 1.01 -36.66 -2.22
C GLU A 446 1.82 -35.39 -2.52
N GLU A 447 2.40 -34.76 -1.49
CA GLU A 447 3.22 -33.56 -1.65
C GLU A 447 4.39 -33.83 -2.60
N LEU A 448 5.14 -34.91 -2.37
CA LEU A 448 6.26 -35.30 -3.22
C LEU A 448 5.81 -35.49 -4.67
N LYS A 449 4.70 -36.20 -4.88
CA LYS A 449 4.17 -36.45 -6.23
C LYS A 449 3.79 -35.14 -6.92
N ARG A 450 3.04 -34.26 -6.25
CA ARG A 450 2.62 -32.96 -6.80
C ARG A 450 3.84 -32.09 -7.13
N VAL A 451 4.80 -31.99 -6.22
CA VAL A 451 6.05 -31.25 -6.43
C VAL A 451 6.79 -31.76 -7.66
N ILE A 452 7.00 -33.07 -7.78
CA ILE A 452 7.71 -33.66 -8.92
C ILE A 452 6.97 -33.40 -10.23
N ASP A 453 5.66 -33.65 -10.26
CA ASP A 453 4.85 -33.55 -11.48
C ASP A 453 4.84 -32.11 -12.04
N PHE A 454 4.56 -31.13 -11.17
CA PHE A 454 4.49 -29.72 -11.58
C PHE A 454 5.89 -29.13 -11.82
N ALA A 455 6.92 -29.54 -11.07
CA ALA A 455 8.31 -29.14 -11.35
C ALA A 455 8.79 -29.66 -12.71
N THR A 456 8.43 -30.90 -13.06
CA THR A 456 8.77 -31.49 -14.35
C THR A 456 8.12 -30.71 -15.48
N VAL A 457 6.82 -30.40 -15.36
CA VAL A 457 6.11 -29.57 -16.34
C VAL A 457 6.72 -28.18 -16.46
N ALA A 458 7.09 -27.53 -15.34
CA ALA A 458 7.70 -26.22 -15.40
C ALA A 458 9.04 -26.23 -16.13
N LYS A 459 9.87 -27.25 -15.91
CA LYS A 459 11.15 -27.43 -16.61
C LYS A 459 10.99 -27.72 -18.10
N ASP A 460 9.97 -28.51 -18.45
CA ASP A 460 9.62 -28.78 -19.84
C ASP A 460 9.16 -27.50 -20.57
N ALA A 461 8.31 -26.71 -19.93
CA ALA A 461 7.73 -25.50 -20.51
C ALA A 461 8.72 -24.33 -20.58
N ILE A 462 9.65 -24.27 -19.62
CA ILE A 462 10.62 -23.17 -19.48
C ILE A 462 12.02 -23.79 -19.25
N PRO A 463 12.74 -24.15 -20.32
CA PRO A 463 14.07 -24.74 -20.21
C PRO A 463 15.02 -23.85 -19.39
N GLY A 464 15.64 -24.42 -18.37
CA GLY A 464 16.58 -23.72 -17.49
C GLY A 464 15.97 -23.08 -16.24
N VAL A 465 14.63 -23.06 -16.09
CA VAL A 465 13.97 -22.54 -14.88
C VAL A 465 14.41 -23.30 -13.63
N LYS A 466 14.67 -22.54 -12.56
CA LYS A 466 14.95 -23.11 -11.24
C LYS A 466 13.64 -23.40 -10.52
N VAL A 467 13.65 -24.40 -9.66
CA VAL A 467 12.47 -24.81 -8.88
C VAL A 467 12.80 -24.62 -7.40
N ALA A 468 11.95 -23.89 -6.69
CA ALA A 468 11.95 -23.74 -5.24
C ALA A 468 10.77 -24.55 -4.67
N ALA A 469 11.06 -25.57 -3.87
CA ALA A 469 10.06 -26.50 -3.34
C ALA A 469 10.56 -27.08 -1.98
N PRO A 470 9.65 -27.53 -1.08
CA PRO A 470 8.19 -27.60 -1.27
C PRO A 470 7.44 -26.30 -0.99
N SER A 471 8.13 -25.23 -0.59
CA SER A 471 7.50 -23.98 -0.12
C SER A 471 6.66 -24.16 1.16
N THR A 472 7.15 -24.99 2.10
CA THR A 472 6.53 -25.25 3.40
C THR A 472 6.43 -23.99 4.27
N CYS A 473 5.35 -23.87 5.04
CA CYS A 473 5.03 -22.77 5.94
C CYS A 473 6.02 -22.65 7.09
N SER A 474 6.15 -23.71 7.89
CA SER A 474 6.93 -23.66 9.13
C SER A 474 7.36 -25.05 9.62
N TRP A 475 8.02 -25.09 10.77
CA TRP A 475 8.58 -26.32 11.35
C TRP A 475 7.51 -27.33 11.82
N TRP A 476 6.31 -26.88 12.16
CA TRP A 476 5.22 -27.74 12.64
C TRP A 476 3.88 -27.31 12.04
N PHE A 477 3.21 -28.23 11.35
CA PHE A 477 1.76 -28.23 11.09
C PHE A 477 1.23 -29.66 11.01
#